data_AF-A0A7W3XVS9-F1
#
_entry.id   AF-A0A7W3XVS9-F1
#
_cell.length_a   1.000
_cell.length_b   1.000
_cell.length_c   1.000
_cell.angle_alpha   90.00
_cell.angle_beta   90.00
_cell.angle_gamma   90.00
#
_symmetry.space_group_name_H-M   'P 1'
#
loop_
_entity.id
_entity.type
_entity.pdbx_description
1 polymer ?
#
loop_
_entity_poly.entity_id
_entity_poly.type
_entity_poly.pdbx_seq_one_letter_code
_entity_poly.pdbx_strand_id
1 'polypeptide(L)'
;MRIRSNGGRIRERRLRKGLKLVELARRISYSEQHLGQVERDHINAGIDMLRTLATVLECDLADISTIETTATVPLHVGARVRELRLRRGMKTAELATAVGCSHNHLSQVETGRAQPSTGLLHRLVKTLDCTVDDLKISSRGRAA
;
A
#
# COMPACT_ATOMS: atom_id res chain seq x y z
N MET A 1 9.67 0.95 0.17
CA MET A 1 9.68 0.17 -1.09
C MET A 1 9.52 -1.29 -0.72
N ARG A 2 8.47 -1.96 -1.20
CA ARG A 2 8.27 -3.39 -0.99
C ARG A 2 8.47 -4.09 -2.34
N ILE A 3 9.36 -5.08 -2.37
CA ILE A 3 9.60 -5.89 -3.58
C ILE A 3 8.60 -7.04 -3.58
N ARG A 4 7.87 -7.20 -4.68
CA ARG A 4 6.94 -8.32 -4.92
C ARG A 4 7.42 -9.14 -6.11
N SER A 5 7.30 -10.46 -6.05
CA SER A 5 7.49 -11.32 -7.21
C SER A 5 6.50 -10.99 -8.32
N ASN A 6 6.93 -11.11 -9.58
CA ASN A 6 6.06 -11.03 -10.74
C ASN A 6 6.04 -12.40 -11.42
N GLY A 7 5.02 -13.20 -11.13
CA GLY A 7 4.88 -14.58 -11.57
C GLY A 7 4.90 -14.73 -13.09
N GLY A 8 4.20 -13.84 -13.79
CA GLY A 8 4.19 -13.80 -15.26
C GLY A 8 5.59 -13.64 -15.86
N ARG A 9 6.40 -12.72 -15.32
CA ARG A 9 7.77 -12.49 -15.78
C ARG A 9 8.72 -13.64 -15.44
N ILE A 10 8.56 -14.25 -14.26
CA ILE A 10 9.30 -15.47 -13.87
C ILE A 10 9.03 -16.60 -14.86
N ARG A 11 7.74 -16.85 -15.15
CA ARG A 11 7.30 -17.87 -16.10
C ARG A 11 7.85 -17.61 -17.51
N GLU A 12 7.76 -16.38 -17.99
CA GLU A 12 8.25 -15.99 -19.31
C GLU A 12 9.76 -16.26 -19.45
N ARG A 13 10.56 -15.83 -18.46
CA ARG A 13 12.01 -16.09 -18.49
C ARG A 13 12.36 -17.56 -18.38
N ARG A 14 11.65 -18.32 -17.54
CA ARG A 14 11.82 -19.77 -17.46
C ARG A 14 11.59 -20.44 -18.82
N LEU A 15 10.51 -20.07 -19.51
CA LEU A 15 10.16 -20.62 -20.82
C LEU A 15 11.16 -20.20 -21.91
N ARG A 16 11.66 -18.96 -21.88
CA ARG A 16 12.71 -18.49 -22.79
C ARG A 16 14.00 -19.29 -22.66
N LYS A 17 14.31 -19.79 -21.46
CA LYS A 17 15.43 -20.71 -21.20
C LYS A 17 15.12 -22.19 -21.53
N GLY A 18 13.93 -22.50 -22.02
CA GLY A 18 13.51 -23.88 -22.30
C GLY A 18 13.36 -24.76 -21.04
N LEU A 19 13.25 -24.15 -19.85
CA LEU A 19 13.19 -24.88 -18.59
C LEU A 19 11.75 -25.31 -18.26
N LYS A 20 11.60 -26.59 -17.88
CA LYS A 20 10.35 -27.09 -17.27
C LYS A 20 10.23 -26.56 -15.85
N LEU A 21 8.99 -26.44 -15.34
CA LEU A 21 8.72 -25.92 -13.99
C LEU A 21 9.45 -26.73 -12.90
N VAL A 22 9.35 -28.06 -12.96
CA VAL A 22 10.06 -29.00 -12.06
C VAL A 22 11.57 -28.82 -12.08
N GLU A 23 12.15 -28.53 -13.24
CA GLU A 23 13.61 -28.38 -13.40
C GLU A 23 14.08 -27.07 -12.75
N LEU A 24 13.35 -25.96 -12.97
CA LEU A 24 13.66 -24.71 -12.29
C LEU A 24 13.50 -24.85 -10.77
N ALA A 25 12.40 -25.45 -10.31
CA ALA A 25 12.12 -25.65 -8.89
C ALA A 25 13.25 -26.44 -8.19
N ARG A 26 13.73 -27.51 -8.83
CA ARG A 26 14.87 -28.30 -8.33
C ARG A 26 16.16 -27.47 -8.25
N ARG A 27 16.46 -26.65 -9.26
CA ARG A 27 17.67 -25.80 -9.28
C ARG A 27 17.68 -24.73 -8.20
N ILE A 28 16.51 -24.22 -7.82
CA ILE A 28 16.38 -23.23 -6.75
C ILE A 28 16.11 -23.85 -5.38
N SER A 29 16.07 -25.19 -5.27
CA SER A 29 15.76 -25.94 -4.04
C SER A 29 14.37 -25.64 -3.43
N TYR A 30 13.36 -25.40 -4.28
CA TYR A 30 11.96 -25.24 -3.86
C TYR A 30 11.07 -26.29 -4.51
N SER A 31 9.86 -26.50 -3.96
CA SER A 31 8.90 -27.43 -4.55
C SER A 31 8.28 -26.85 -5.83
N GLU A 32 7.94 -27.73 -6.77
CA GLU A 32 7.24 -27.35 -8.00
C GLU A 32 5.91 -26.66 -7.72
N GLN A 33 5.17 -27.14 -6.70
CA GLN A 33 3.91 -26.52 -6.28
C GLN A 33 4.12 -25.09 -5.81
N HIS A 34 5.15 -24.83 -4.99
CA HIS A 34 5.46 -23.49 -4.49
C HIS A 34 5.81 -22.56 -5.67
N LEU A 35 6.75 -22.97 -6.54
CA LEU A 35 7.13 -22.19 -7.71
C LEU A 35 5.93 -21.95 -8.65
N GLY A 36 5.08 -22.96 -8.84
CA GLY A 36 3.87 -22.83 -9.65
C GLY A 36 2.83 -21.88 -9.06
N GLN A 37 2.73 -21.77 -7.73
CA GLN A 37 1.89 -20.76 -7.08
C GLN A 37 2.47 -19.35 -7.24
N VAL A 38 3.80 -19.21 -7.19
CA VAL A 38 4.51 -17.95 -7.46
C VAL A 38 4.31 -17.49 -8.91
N GLU A 39 4.49 -18.38 -9.89
CA GLU A 39 4.33 -18.04 -11.32
C GLU A 39 2.92 -17.62 -11.72
N ARG A 40 1.92 -18.03 -10.93
CA ARG A 40 0.50 -17.64 -11.09
C ARG A 40 0.11 -16.47 -10.20
N ASP A 41 1.08 -15.84 -9.53
CA ASP A 41 0.88 -14.73 -8.60
C ASP A 41 -0.10 -15.02 -7.44
N HIS A 42 -0.34 -16.30 -7.12
CA HIS A 42 -1.16 -16.68 -5.97
C HIS A 42 -0.46 -16.45 -4.64
N ILE A 43 0.87 -16.57 -4.64
CA ILE A 43 1.72 -16.30 -3.48
C ILE A 43 2.90 -15.44 -3.89
N ASN A 44 3.41 -14.65 -2.96
CA ASN A 44 4.59 -13.83 -3.17
C ASN A 44 5.86 -14.60 -2.79
N ALA A 45 6.88 -14.61 -3.66
CA ALA A 45 8.18 -15.16 -3.30
C ALA A 45 8.96 -14.22 -2.36
N GLY A 46 9.68 -14.80 -1.40
CA GLY A 46 10.62 -14.07 -0.56
C GLY A 46 11.80 -13.52 -1.34
N ILE A 47 12.48 -12.51 -0.78
CA ILE A 47 13.60 -11.84 -1.46
C ILE A 47 14.76 -12.80 -1.78
N ASP A 48 15.03 -13.77 -0.91
CA ASP A 48 16.10 -14.76 -1.13
C ASP A 48 15.78 -15.68 -2.31
N MET A 49 14.54 -16.18 -2.37
CA MET A 49 14.06 -16.97 -3.51
C MET A 49 14.13 -16.17 -4.81
N LEU A 50 13.75 -14.88 -4.79
CA LEU A 50 13.83 -14.00 -5.96
C LEU A 50 15.28 -13.77 -6.40
N ARG A 51 16.22 -13.62 -5.47
CA ARG A 51 17.65 -13.54 -5.80
C ARG A 51 18.14 -14.84 -6.45
N THR A 52 17.76 -15.99 -5.90
CA THR A 52 18.13 -17.30 -6.49
C THR A 52 17.52 -17.48 -7.87
N LEU A 53 16.25 -17.10 -8.06
CA LEU A 53 15.60 -17.09 -9.37
C LEU A 53 16.32 -16.18 -10.35
N ALA A 54 16.69 -14.97 -9.94
CA ALA A 54 17.42 -14.02 -10.78
C ALA A 54 18.77 -14.61 -11.25
N THR A 55 19.50 -15.26 -10.34
CA THR A 55 20.76 -15.95 -10.66
C THR A 55 20.56 -17.10 -11.65
N VAL A 56 19.61 -18.02 -11.39
CA VAL A 56 19.40 -19.20 -12.26
C VAL A 56 18.82 -18.80 -13.63
N LEU A 57 17.95 -17.79 -13.66
CA LEU A 57 17.37 -17.23 -14.88
C LEU A 57 18.30 -16.25 -15.60
N GLU A 58 19.50 -15.98 -15.05
CA GLU A 58 20.50 -15.02 -15.57
C GLU A 58 19.85 -13.67 -15.94
N CYS A 59 19.18 -13.07 -14.96
CA CYS A 59 18.48 -11.81 -15.12
C CYS A 59 18.64 -10.92 -13.90
N ASP A 60 18.28 -9.65 -14.05
CA ASP A 60 18.23 -8.75 -12.91
C ASP A 60 16.98 -9.06 -12.06
N LEU A 61 17.07 -8.79 -10.76
CA LEU A 61 15.93 -8.87 -9.85
C LEU A 61 14.74 -8.01 -10.34
N ALA A 62 15.01 -6.85 -10.95
CA ALA A 62 14.02 -5.96 -11.53
C ALA A 62 13.27 -6.56 -12.74
N ASP A 63 13.82 -7.61 -13.36
CA ASP A 63 13.18 -8.29 -14.48
C ASP A 63 12.06 -9.24 -14.05
N ILE A 64 12.13 -9.76 -12.83
CA ILE A 64 11.21 -10.79 -12.30
C ILE A 64 10.44 -10.33 -11.07
N SER A 65 10.64 -9.09 -10.66
CA SER A 65 9.94 -8.46 -9.54
C SER A 65 9.28 -7.15 -9.96
N THR A 66 8.35 -6.70 -9.15
CA THR A 66 7.77 -5.36 -9.22
C THR A 66 8.18 -4.63 -7.95
N ILE A 67 8.71 -3.43 -8.13
CA ILE A 67 8.91 -2.50 -7.03
C ILE A 67 7.55 -1.83 -6.78
N GLU A 68 6.85 -2.30 -5.76
CA GLU A 68 5.72 -1.54 -5.23
C GLU A 68 6.30 -0.37 -4.43
N THR A 69 6.33 0.79 -5.07
CA THR A 69 6.34 2.04 -4.33
C THR A 69 4.98 2.11 -3.68
N THR A 70 4.90 1.68 -2.42
CA THR A 70 3.83 2.09 -1.52
C THR A 70 3.97 3.60 -1.35
N ALA A 71 3.53 4.37 -2.34
CA ALA A 71 3.22 5.76 -2.18
C ALA A 71 1.95 5.81 -1.33
N THR A 72 2.07 5.44 -0.05
CA THR A 72 1.26 6.09 0.97
C THR A 72 1.75 7.52 0.98
N VAL A 73 1.29 8.32 0.02
CA VAL A 73 1.17 9.75 0.26
C VAL A 73 0.42 9.82 1.59
N PRO A 74 0.99 10.41 2.65
CA PRO A 74 0.22 10.65 3.86
C PRO A 74 -0.97 11.50 3.40
N LEU A 75 -2.13 10.87 3.27
CA LEU A 75 -3.36 11.59 3.00
C LEU A 75 -3.48 12.50 4.21
N HIS A 76 -3.25 13.80 4.03
CA HIS A 76 -3.37 14.79 5.09
C HIS A 76 -4.84 15.05 5.41
N VAL A 77 -5.60 13.96 5.61
CA VAL A 77 -6.99 13.93 6.02
C VAL A 77 -7.18 14.80 7.26
N GLY A 78 -6.26 14.70 8.21
CA GLY A 78 -6.26 15.51 9.43
C GLY A 78 -6.30 17.03 9.17
N ALA A 79 -5.42 17.52 8.30
CA ALA A 79 -5.36 18.95 7.98
C ALA A 79 -6.65 19.42 7.31
N ARG A 80 -7.22 18.60 6.42
CA ARG A 80 -8.47 18.91 5.73
C ARG A 80 -9.69 18.87 6.65
N VAL A 81 -9.73 17.90 7.57
CA VAL A 81 -10.72 17.83 8.65
C VAL A 81 -10.69 19.10 9.50
N ARG A 82 -9.50 19.55 9.91
CA ARG A 82 -9.32 20.80 10.65
C ARG A 82 -9.84 21.99 9.88
N GLU A 83 -9.50 22.10 8.60
CA GLU A 83 -9.94 23.20 7.74
C GLU A 83 -11.47 23.24 7.61
N LEU A 84 -12.11 22.11 7.29
CA LEU A 84 -13.57 22.03 7.18
C LEU A 84 -14.28 22.29 8.51
N ARG A 85 -13.69 21.84 9.62
CA ARG A 85 -14.19 22.14 10.97
C ARG A 85 -14.18 23.65 11.24
N LEU A 86 -13.07 24.32 10.95
CA LEU A 86 -12.90 25.76 11.15
C LEU A 86 -13.82 26.57 10.23
N ARG A 87 -14.01 26.15 8.97
CA ARG A 87 -14.97 26.78 8.05
C ARG A 87 -16.41 26.74 8.56
N ARG A 88 -16.74 25.75 9.40
CA ARG A 88 -18.05 25.62 10.06
C ARG A 88 -18.11 26.28 11.45
N GLY A 89 -17.05 26.95 11.89
CA GLY A 89 -17.00 27.61 13.20
C GLY A 89 -16.99 26.64 14.39
N MET A 90 -16.74 25.35 14.17
CA MET A 90 -16.77 24.32 15.21
C MET A 90 -15.46 24.28 16.00
N LYS A 91 -15.55 24.13 17.32
CA LYS A 91 -14.43 23.76 18.20
C LYS A 91 -14.09 22.28 18.04
N THR A 92 -12.85 21.91 18.33
CA THR A 92 -12.40 20.50 18.26
C THR A 92 -13.25 19.60 19.17
N ALA A 93 -13.61 20.07 20.37
CA ALA A 93 -14.45 19.28 21.28
C ALA A 93 -15.86 19.03 20.71
N GLU A 94 -16.44 19.99 20.00
CA GLU A 94 -17.77 19.86 19.39
C GLU A 94 -17.75 18.84 18.27
N LEU A 95 -16.75 18.89 17.39
CA LEU A 95 -16.60 17.89 16.34
C LEU A 95 -16.32 16.51 16.93
N ALA A 96 -15.48 16.40 17.96
CA ALA A 96 -15.15 15.12 18.61
C ALA A 96 -16.39 14.44 19.18
N THR A 97 -17.25 15.20 19.87
CA THR A 97 -18.54 14.71 20.36
C THR A 97 -19.45 14.28 19.21
N ALA A 98 -19.58 15.11 18.17
CA ALA A 98 -20.45 14.82 17.02
C ALA A 98 -20.03 13.56 16.25
N VAL A 99 -18.73 13.30 16.14
CA VAL A 99 -18.20 12.08 15.50
C VAL A 99 -17.95 10.96 16.51
N GLY A 100 -18.34 11.10 17.78
CA GLY A 100 -18.18 10.07 18.81
C GLY A 100 -16.73 9.58 18.99
N CYS A 101 -15.79 10.50 19.18
CA CYS A 101 -14.41 10.22 19.60
C CYS A 101 -13.95 11.20 20.69
N SER A 102 -12.77 10.96 21.29
CA SER A 102 -12.24 11.86 22.31
C SER A 102 -11.61 13.11 21.68
N HIS A 103 -11.66 14.24 22.40
CA HIS A 103 -10.99 15.48 21.98
C HIS A 103 -9.50 15.26 21.66
N ASN A 104 -8.79 14.51 22.51
CA ASN A 104 -7.38 14.19 22.30
C ASN A 104 -7.17 13.39 21.00
N HIS A 105 -8.01 12.38 20.75
CA HIS A 105 -7.93 11.59 19.53
C HIS A 105 -8.19 12.43 18.28
N LEU A 106 -9.23 13.28 18.30
CA LEU A 106 -9.50 14.18 17.17
C LEU A 106 -8.35 15.18 16.95
N SER A 107 -7.77 15.73 18.02
CA SER A 107 -6.60 16.62 17.93
C SER A 107 -5.39 15.93 17.31
N GLN A 108 -5.13 14.67 17.70
CA GLN A 108 -4.07 13.86 17.10
C GLN A 108 -4.35 13.57 15.61
N VAL A 109 -5.61 13.31 15.25
CA VAL A 109 -6.02 13.15 13.86
C VAL A 109 -5.78 14.43 13.06
N GLU A 110 -6.26 15.59 13.55
CA GLU A 110 -6.11 16.88 12.88
C GLU A 110 -4.65 17.32 12.70
N THR A 111 -3.78 16.93 13.62
CA THR A 111 -2.34 17.23 13.58
C THR A 111 -1.52 16.16 12.85
N GLY A 112 -2.16 15.13 12.29
CA GLY A 112 -1.50 14.03 11.57
C GLY A 112 -0.71 13.06 12.46
N ARG A 113 -0.83 13.18 13.79
CA ARG A 113 -0.22 12.28 14.78
C ARG A 113 -0.96 10.95 14.93
N ALA A 114 -2.22 10.89 14.48
CA ALA A 114 -3.00 9.67 14.41
C ALA A 114 -3.73 9.57 13.07
N GLN A 115 -3.86 8.35 12.54
CA GLN A 115 -4.70 8.10 11.37
C GLN A 115 -6.13 7.76 11.83
N PRO A 116 -7.16 8.38 11.24
CA PRO A 116 -8.53 8.01 11.54
C PRO A 116 -8.81 6.60 11.01
N SER A 117 -9.51 5.79 11.80
CA SER A 117 -10.04 4.51 11.30
C SER A 117 -11.09 4.76 10.21
N THR A 118 -11.34 3.77 9.36
CA THR A 118 -12.38 3.85 8.32
C THR A 118 -13.74 4.26 8.90
N GLY A 119 -14.11 3.74 10.07
CA GLY A 119 -15.34 4.12 10.77
C GLY A 119 -15.35 5.57 11.26
N LEU A 120 -14.23 6.09 11.74
CA LEU A 120 -14.11 7.52 12.11
C LEU A 120 -14.16 8.41 10.86
N LEU A 121 -13.52 8.00 9.76
CA LEU A 121 -13.54 8.72 8.49
C LEU A 121 -14.95 8.88 7.95
N HIS A 122 -15.76 7.80 7.95
CA HIS A 122 -17.16 7.86 7.52
C HIS A 122 -18.03 8.79 8.39
N ARG A 123 -17.78 8.85 9.70
CA ARG A 123 -18.47 9.79 10.58
C ARG A 123 -18.03 11.23 10.31
N LEU A 124 -16.74 11.46 10.12
CA LEU A 124 -16.20 12.79 9.78
C LEU A 124 -16.81 13.35 8.50
N VAL A 125 -16.86 12.56 7.41
CA VAL A 125 -17.45 13.02 6.14
C VAL A 125 -18.94 13.34 6.27
N LYS A 126 -19.68 12.55 7.05
CA LYS A 126 -21.11 12.79 7.32
C LYS A 126 -21.33 14.05 8.15
N THR A 127 -20.57 14.25 9.23
CA THR A 127 -20.71 15.41 10.11
C THR A 127 -20.20 16.70 9.46
N LEU A 128 -19.16 16.60 8.65
CA LEU A 128 -18.58 17.71 7.90
C LEU A 128 -19.17 17.81 6.49
N ASP A 129 -20.34 17.23 6.23
CA ASP A 129 -21.10 17.30 4.97
C ASP A 129 -20.18 17.44 3.74
N CYS A 130 -19.34 16.42 3.54
CA CYS A 130 -18.33 16.35 2.49
C CYS A 130 -18.14 14.89 2.06
N THR A 131 -17.32 14.65 1.05
CA THR A 131 -16.98 13.31 0.58
C THR A 131 -15.62 12.84 1.11
N VAL A 132 -15.36 11.53 1.00
CA VAL A 132 -14.05 10.98 1.36
C VAL A 132 -12.94 11.59 0.47
N ASP A 133 -13.25 11.88 -0.79
CA ASP A 133 -12.30 12.51 -1.70
C ASP A 133 -12.04 13.98 -1.35
N ASP A 134 -13.02 14.70 -0.80
CA ASP A 134 -12.82 16.07 -0.29
C ASP A 134 -11.84 16.12 0.90
N LEU A 135 -11.69 15.01 1.64
CA LEU A 135 -10.73 14.87 2.74
C LEU A 135 -9.33 14.47 2.27
N LYS A 136 -9.21 13.88 1.07
CA LYS A 136 -7.93 13.45 0.51
C LYS A 136 -7.20 14.64 -0.09
N ILE A 137 -6.31 15.26 0.67
CA ILE A 137 -5.31 16.15 0.06
C ILE A 137 -4.27 15.26 -0.64
N SER A 138 -4.31 15.20 -1.96
CA SER A 138 -3.15 14.76 -2.74
C SER A 138 -2.05 15.77 -2.49
N SER A 139 -0.89 15.34 -1.99
CA SER A 139 0.28 16.21 -1.89
C SER A 139 0.80 16.53 -3.30
N ARG A 140 0.07 17.36 -4.06
CA ARG A 140 0.63 18.08 -5.20
C ARG A 140 0.93 19.49 -4.73
N GLY A 141 2.22 19.74 -4.54
CA GLY A 141 2.83 21.07 -4.51
C GLY A 141 2.56 21.94 -3.28
N ARG A 142 3.55 22.00 -2.38
CA ARG A 142 4.03 23.33 -1.97
C ARG A 142 5.29 23.60 -2.79
N ALA A 143 5.11 24.32 -3.90
CA ALA A 143 6.15 25.15 -4.48
C ALA A 143 5.73 26.59 -4.18
N ALA A 144 6.43 27.20 -3.21
CA ALA A 144 6.65 28.63 -3.02
C ALA A 144 7.54 28.78 -1.79
#